data_AF-A0A447XST3-F1
#
_entry.id   AF-A0A447XST3-F1
#
_cell.length_a   1.000
_cell.length_b   1.000
_cell.length_c   1.000
_cell.angle_alpha   90.00
_cell.angle_beta   90.00
_cell.angle_gamma   90.00
#
_symmetry.space_group_name_H-M   'P 1'
#
loop_
_entity.id
_entity.type
_entity.pdbx_description
1 polymer ?
#
loop_
_entity_poly.entity_id
_entity_poly.type
_entity_poly.pdbx_seq_one_letter_code
_entity_poly.pdbx_strand_id
1 'polypeptide(L)' 'MERNKLARQIIDTCLEMTRLGLNQGTAGNVSVRYQDGC' A
#
# COMPACT_ATOMS: atom_id res chain seq x y z
N MET A 1 -5.01 7.77 -13.87
CA MET A 1 -4.72 7.90 -12.43
C MET A 1 -3.35 8.54 -12.26
N GLU A 2 -3.19 9.44 -11.29
CA GLU A 2 -1.91 10.11 -11.02
C GLU A 2 -1.06 9.24 -10.06
N ARG A 3 0.20 8.95 -10.41
CA ARG A 3 1.12 8.10 -9.60
C ARG A 3 1.19 8.52 -8.13
N ASN A 4 1.15 9.83 -7.86
CA ASN A 4 1.20 10.38 -6.51
C ASN A 4 0.00 9.97 -5.64
N LYS A 5 -1.18 9.83 -6.24
CA LYS A 5 -2.39 9.40 -5.51
C LYS A 5 -2.29 7.93 -5.13
N LEU A 6 -1.81 7.09 -6.05
CA LEU A 6 -1.58 5.67 -5.80
C LEU A 6 -0.52 5.45 -4.71
N ALA A 7 0.58 6.20 -4.75
CA ALA A 7 1.62 6.13 -3.73
C ALA A 7 1.08 6.48 -2.34
N ARG A 8 0.26 7.53 -2.20
CA ARG A 8 -0.38 7.87 -0.92
C ARG A 8 -1.30 6.76 -0.42
N GLN A 9 -2.13 6.18 -1.30
CA GLN A 9 -3.00 5.06 -0.94
C GLN A 9 -2.23 3.84 -0.44
N ILE A 10 -1.06 3.53 -1.04
CA ILE A 10 -0.18 2.47 -0.57
C ILE A 10 0.32 2.77 0.85
N ILE A 11 0.79 4.00 1.09
CA ILE A 11 1.27 4.44 2.42
C ILE A 11 0.16 4.34 3.47
N ASP A 12 -1.01 4.88 3.17
CA ASP A 12 -2.16 4.88 4.09
C ASP A 12 -2.58 3.43 4.42
N THR A 13 -2.55 2.53 3.43
CA THR A 13 -2.85 1.11 3.63
C THR A 13 -1.82 0.44 4.55
N CYS A 14 -0.53 0.71 4.39
CA CYS A 14 0.51 0.16 5.27
C CYS A 14 0.35 0.64 6.72
N LEU A 15 -0.01 1.91 6.92
CA LEU A 15 -0.29 2.46 8.25
C LEU A 15 -1.53 1.79 8.87
N GLU A 16 -2.58 1.59 8.08
CA GLU A 16 -3.80 0.94 8.54
C GLU A 16 -3.58 -0.55 8.85
N MET A 17 -2.79 -1.27 8.05
CA MET A 17 -2.37 -2.65 8.34
C MET A 17 -1.61 -2.76 9.65
N THR A 18 -0.81 -1.75 10.01
CA THR A 18 -0.13 -1.68 11.31
C THR A 18 -1.14 -1.44 12.43
N ARG A 19 -2.08 -0.49 12.23
CA ARG A 19 -3.13 -0.17 13.21
C ARG A 19 -4.04 -1.36 13.51
N LEU A 20 -4.37 -2.16 12.50
CA LEU A 20 -5.18 -3.37 12.62
C LEU A 20 -4.40 -4.58 13.17
N GLY A 21 -3.08 -4.45 13.37
CA GLY A 21 -2.22 -5.55 13.82
C GLY A 21 -1.97 -6.64 12.77
N LEU A 22 -2.29 -6.36 11.49
CA LEU A 22 -2.01 -7.27 10.37
C LEU A 22 -0.51 -7.26 10.02
N ASN A 23 0.16 -6.12 10.21
CA ASN A 23 1.61 -5.99 10.12
C ASN A 23 2.24 -6.07 11.52
N GLN A 24 2.42 -7.30 12.01
CA GLN A 24 3.27 -7.54 13.18
C GLN A 24 4.74 -7.46 12.74
N GLY A 25 5.44 -6.39 13.14
CA GLY A 25 6.77 -6.07 12.62
C GLY A 25 6.72 -5.27 11.31
N THR A 26 7.74 -5.39 10.45
CA THR A 26 7.88 -4.56 9.23
C THR A 26 7.83 -5.35 7.92
N ALA A 27 7.43 -6.63 7.95
CA ALA A 27 7.50 -7.52 6.78
C ALA A 27 6.35 -7.36 5.76
N GLY A 28 5.35 -6.52 6.03
CA GLY A 28 4.18 -6.32 5.17
C GLY A 28 4.50 -5.63 3.84
N ASN A 29 3.80 -6.04 2.78
CA ASN A 29 3.86 -5.39 1.47
C ASN A 29 2.46 -5.09 0.93
N VAL A 30 2.36 -4.02 0.14
CA VAL A 30 1.13 -3.57 -0.53
C VAL A 30 1.51 -3.18 -1.96
N SER A 31 0.71 -3.64 -2.93
CA SER A 31 0.90 -3.33 -4.34
C SER A 31 -0.41 -2.92 -4.99
N VAL A 32 -0.31 -2.19 -6.09
CA VAL A 32 -1.44 -1.78 -6.91
C VAL A 32 -1.09 -1.99 -8.38
N ARG A 33 -2.05 -2.46 -9.17
CA ARG A 33 -1.90 -2.52 -10.62
C ARG A 33 -1.93 -1.10 -11.17
N TYR A 34 -0.91 -0.73 -11.95
CA TYR A 34 -0.81 0.58 -12.59
C TYR A 34 -0.58 0.40 -14.08
N GLN A 35 -1.39 1.09 -14.89
CA GLN A 35 -1.42 0.94 -16.36
C GLN A 35 -1.65 -0.53 -16.77
N ASP A 36 -0.98 -1.00 -17.82
CA ASP A 36 -1.25 -2.32 -18.40
C ASP A 36 -0.84 -3.46 -17.47
N GLY A 37 0.07 -3.24 -16.53
CA GLY A 37 0.46 -4.23 -15.53
C GLY A 37 0.80 -5.62 -16.12
N CYS A 38 1.26 -5.63 -17.37
CA CYS A 38 1.83 -6.76 -18.10
C CYS A 38 3.34 -6.69 -17.95
#